data_AF-A0AAC8ZUZ8-F1
#
_entry.id   AF-A0AAC8ZUZ8-F1
#
_cell.length_a   1.000
_cell.length_b   1.000
_cell.length_c   1.000
_cell.angle_alpha   90.00
_cell.angle_beta   90.00
_cell.angle_gamma   90.00
#
_symmetry.space_group_name_H-M   'P 1'
#
loop_
_entity.id
_entity.type
_entity.pdbx_description
1 polymer ?
#
loop_
_entity_poly.entity_id
_entity_poly.type
_entity_poly.pdbx_seq_one_letter_code
_entity_poly.pdbx_strand_id
1 'polypeptide(L)'
;MNPDLPADPVPVMLVTGVLGSGKTTLINHILQGSAGRSFAAIVNDFGAINIDETILSASGRSVIGLKNGCICCSLQGDLLRTLRTILSHRPRIGGIVIEASGVADPRGIVAALFDPVLKGAVRLDSVVAVVDAQEHDISDPLWRTQLDAADFVVLSKADCVSDKDLLGVRTLLHAMRKTMVFVIRKADDIPFDVFFGNPPDRQDVTGAFPPPLLTDDRFVHLEWSSEAPVSLPAFQNAVQSFAAQLARGKGFLSIRERPGERFLFQLVGKRASLSPGPSPSTRDGPGPGVKLVFIGREGQFDTEQARSALESIRFA
;
A
#
# COMPACT_ATOMS: atom_id res chain seq x y z
N MET A 1 -19.92 -15.57 -13.49
CA MET A 1 -18.72 -14.70 -13.47
C MET A 1 -18.96 -13.59 -14.46
N ASN A 2 -18.83 -12.33 -14.04
CA ASN A 2 -19.05 -11.18 -14.92
C ASN A 2 -17.78 -10.99 -15.79
N PRO A 3 -17.85 -11.11 -17.13
CA PRO A 3 -16.67 -11.08 -18.00
C PRO A 3 -15.93 -9.73 -18.03
N ASP A 4 -16.51 -8.69 -17.41
CA ASP A 4 -15.93 -7.34 -17.34
C ASP A 4 -15.09 -7.05 -16.08
N LEU A 5 -14.97 -8.00 -15.13
CA LEU A 5 -14.14 -7.81 -13.94
C LEU A 5 -12.67 -8.18 -14.24
N PRO A 6 -11.70 -7.33 -13.84
CA PRO A 6 -10.29 -7.56 -14.15
C PRO A 6 -9.73 -8.84 -13.50
N ALA A 7 -8.70 -9.43 -14.12
CA ALA A 7 -8.02 -10.63 -13.62
C ALA A 7 -7.39 -10.45 -12.22
N ASP A 8 -7.09 -9.20 -11.82
CA ASP A 8 -6.66 -8.81 -10.47
C ASP A 8 -7.25 -7.44 -10.11
N PRO A 9 -7.61 -7.15 -8.84
CA PRO A 9 -8.13 -5.84 -8.42
C PRO A 9 -7.08 -4.73 -8.58
N VAL A 10 -7.47 -3.50 -8.95
CA VAL A 10 -6.53 -2.35 -9.06
C VAL A 10 -6.07 -1.90 -7.66
N PRO A 11 -4.75 -1.74 -7.42
CA PRO A 11 -4.25 -1.27 -6.12
C PRO A 11 -4.61 0.19 -5.86
N VAL A 12 -5.04 0.47 -4.63
CA VAL A 12 -5.38 1.80 -4.14
C VAL A 12 -4.44 2.18 -3.01
N MET A 13 -3.74 3.30 -3.14
CA MET A 13 -3.05 3.96 -2.04
C MET A 13 -3.94 5.07 -1.48
N LEU A 14 -4.10 5.08 -0.15
CA LEU A 14 -4.76 6.17 0.56
C LEU A 14 -3.70 7.07 1.20
N VAL A 15 -3.69 8.36 0.85
CA VAL A 15 -2.84 9.38 1.45
C VAL A 15 -3.67 10.18 2.46
N THR A 16 -3.21 10.25 3.70
CA THR A 16 -3.88 10.96 4.82
C THR A 16 -2.91 11.86 5.57
N GLY A 17 -3.41 12.69 6.48
CA GLY A 17 -2.62 13.68 7.23
C GLY A 17 -3.34 15.01 7.33
N VAL A 18 -3.02 15.81 8.35
CA VAL A 18 -3.69 17.09 8.66
C VAL A 18 -3.61 18.12 7.52
N LEU A 19 -4.43 19.17 7.59
CA LEU A 19 -4.38 20.27 6.62
C LEU A 19 -2.98 20.89 6.59
N GLY A 20 -2.48 21.22 5.40
CA GLY A 20 -1.15 21.82 5.23
C GLY A 20 0.03 20.85 5.39
N SER A 21 -0.20 19.57 5.68
CA SER A 21 0.89 18.60 5.87
C SER A 21 1.66 18.23 4.60
N GLY A 22 1.22 18.67 3.40
CA GLY A 22 1.91 18.38 2.14
C GLY A 22 1.47 17.09 1.43
N LYS A 23 0.24 16.61 1.70
CA LYS A 23 -0.36 15.46 0.99
C LYS A 23 -0.34 15.60 -0.53
N THR A 24 -0.84 16.71 -1.05
CA THR A 24 -0.89 16.98 -2.50
C THR A 24 0.51 16.99 -3.11
N THR A 25 1.50 17.57 -2.42
CA THR A 25 2.91 17.53 -2.85
C THR A 25 3.43 16.10 -2.96
N LEU A 26 3.13 15.23 -1.98
CA LEU A 26 3.49 13.81 -2.06
C LEU A 26 2.81 13.12 -3.25
N ILE A 27 1.52 13.38 -3.48
CA ILE A 27 0.79 12.82 -4.62
C ILE A 27 1.42 13.28 -5.94
N ASN A 28 1.81 14.56 -6.05
CA ASN A 28 2.50 15.08 -7.24
C ASN A 28 3.81 14.33 -7.48
N HIS A 29 4.62 14.13 -6.43
CA HIS A 29 5.84 13.35 -6.52
C HIS A 29 5.57 11.89 -6.94
N ILE A 30 4.52 11.25 -6.41
CA ILE A 30 4.11 9.89 -6.79
C ILE A 30 3.71 9.83 -8.27
N LEU A 31 2.96 10.80 -8.76
CA LEU A 31 2.56 10.84 -10.17
C LEU A 31 3.76 11.12 -11.07
N GLN A 32 4.73 11.93 -10.63
CA GLN A 32 5.96 12.24 -11.36
C GLN A 32 6.91 11.05 -11.47
N GLY A 33 7.13 10.32 -10.38
CA GLY A 33 8.06 9.19 -10.31
C GLY A 33 7.50 7.87 -10.84
N SER A 34 6.30 7.86 -11.43
CA SER A 34 5.62 6.62 -11.82
C SER A 34 6.30 5.81 -12.94
N ALA A 35 7.42 6.28 -13.51
CA ALA A 35 8.31 5.54 -14.42
C ALA A 35 7.57 4.77 -15.54
N GLY A 36 6.60 5.42 -16.19
CA GLY A 36 5.81 4.83 -17.28
C GLY A 36 4.52 4.12 -16.84
N ARG A 37 4.23 4.03 -15.54
CA ARG A 37 2.98 3.46 -14.99
C ARG A 37 1.83 4.47 -15.08
N SER A 38 0.65 4.02 -15.51
CA SER A 38 -0.59 4.79 -15.50
C SER A 38 -1.20 4.79 -14.09
N PHE A 39 -1.25 5.96 -13.45
CA PHE A 39 -1.92 6.17 -12.17
C PHE A 39 -3.08 7.16 -12.35
N ALA A 40 -4.18 6.93 -11.63
CA ALA A 40 -5.17 7.96 -11.37
C ALA A 40 -5.02 8.50 -9.96
N ALA A 41 -5.22 9.80 -9.80
CA ALA A 41 -5.36 10.43 -8.50
C ALA A 41 -6.77 10.95 -8.31
N ILE A 42 -7.34 10.67 -7.14
CA ILE A 42 -8.58 11.23 -6.62
C ILE A 42 -8.17 12.22 -5.53
N VAL A 43 -8.22 13.51 -5.86
CA VAL A 43 -7.90 14.59 -4.92
C VAL A 43 -9.21 15.20 -4.44
N ASN A 44 -9.30 15.47 -3.14
CA ASN A 44 -10.46 16.08 -2.52
C ASN A 44 -10.08 17.47 -2.00
N ASP A 45 -10.61 18.52 -2.63
CA ASP A 45 -10.43 19.90 -2.19
C ASP A 45 -11.67 20.39 -1.40
N PHE A 46 -11.42 21.13 -0.32
CA PHE A 46 -12.45 21.90 0.37
C PHE A 46 -12.55 23.28 -0.31
N GLY A 47 -13.22 23.32 -1.46
CA GLY A 47 -13.45 24.56 -2.18
C GLY A 47 -14.19 24.32 -3.49
N ALA A 48 -15.11 25.20 -3.86
CA ALA A 48 -15.84 25.12 -5.13
C ALA A 48 -14.96 25.39 -6.38
N ILE A 49 -13.63 25.51 -6.20
CA ILE A 49 -12.65 25.82 -7.24
C ILE A 49 -11.53 24.77 -7.14
N ASN A 50 -11.52 23.79 -8.04
CA ASN A 50 -10.48 22.76 -8.14
C ASN A 50 -9.15 23.37 -8.64
N ILE A 51 -8.41 24.03 -7.74
CA ILE A 51 -7.06 24.55 -8.06
C ILE A 51 -6.09 23.37 -8.27
N ASP A 52 -6.26 22.30 -7.47
CA ASP A 52 -5.35 21.16 -7.45
C ASP A 52 -5.43 20.28 -8.72
N GLU A 53 -6.62 20.12 -9.31
CA GLU A 53 -6.77 19.46 -10.62
C GLU A 53 -5.96 20.19 -11.71
N THR A 54 -5.89 21.52 -11.65
CA THR A 54 -5.19 22.36 -12.64
C THR A 54 -3.68 22.23 -12.50
N ILE A 55 -3.16 22.19 -11.26
CA ILE A 55 -1.73 21.98 -10.97
C ILE A 55 -1.28 20.59 -11.42
N LEU A 56 -2.13 19.58 -11.25
CA LEU A 56 -1.83 18.19 -11.55
C LEU A 56 -2.01 17.81 -13.03
N SER A 57 -3.01 18.37 -13.71
CA SER A 57 -3.30 18.12 -15.13
C SER A 57 -2.29 18.76 -16.09
N ALA A 58 -1.60 19.83 -15.67
CA ALA A 58 -0.51 20.46 -16.44
C ALA A 58 0.64 19.49 -16.79
N SER A 59 0.72 18.33 -16.12
CA SER A 59 1.72 17.29 -16.36
C SER A 59 1.32 16.26 -17.43
N GLY A 60 0.19 16.40 -18.12
CA GLY A 60 -0.26 15.47 -19.18
C GLY A 60 -0.74 14.10 -18.66
N ARG A 61 -1.19 14.01 -17.39
CA ARG A 61 -1.60 12.76 -16.72
C ARG A 61 -3.09 12.75 -16.38
N SER A 62 -3.70 11.57 -16.32
CA SER A 62 -5.12 11.38 -15.99
C SER A 62 -5.37 11.59 -14.50
N VAL A 63 -5.78 12.81 -14.13
CA VAL A 63 -6.18 13.19 -12.77
C VAL A 63 -7.69 13.42 -12.79
N ILE A 64 -8.42 12.80 -11.87
CA ILE A 64 -9.88 12.90 -11.78
C ILE A 64 -10.21 13.38 -10.37
N GLY A 65 -10.53 14.66 -10.20
CA GLY A 65 -10.97 15.18 -8.91
C GLY A 65 -12.45 14.92 -8.66
N LEU A 66 -12.82 14.97 -7.38
CA LEU A 66 -14.20 14.81 -6.94
C LEU A 66 -14.91 16.17 -7.01
N LYS A 67 -15.89 16.31 -7.91
CA LYS A 67 -16.77 17.48 -7.92
C LYS A 67 -17.79 17.35 -6.79
N ASN A 68 -17.72 18.28 -5.83
CA ASN A 68 -18.61 18.48 -4.69
C ASN A 68 -18.38 17.57 -3.48
N GLY A 69 -17.60 18.09 -2.51
CA GLY A 69 -18.03 18.11 -1.12
C GLY A 69 -17.73 16.88 -0.26
N CYS A 70 -16.60 16.98 0.45
CA CYS A 70 -16.26 16.22 1.64
C CYS A 70 -16.01 14.72 1.44
N ILE A 71 -15.14 14.17 2.30
CA ILE A 71 -14.99 12.74 2.57
C ILE A 71 -15.68 12.32 3.90
N CYS A 72 -16.46 13.22 4.53
CA CYS A 72 -17.03 12.98 5.86
C CYS A 72 -18.55 12.74 6.01
N CYS A 73 -19.45 13.00 5.03
CA CYS A 73 -20.91 12.89 5.31
C CYS A 73 -21.84 12.24 4.24
N SER A 74 -21.50 12.22 2.94
CA SER A 74 -22.37 11.71 1.84
C SER A 74 -21.70 10.65 0.94
N LEU A 75 -20.69 9.97 1.47
CA LEU A 75 -19.45 9.74 0.73
C LEU A 75 -19.29 8.50 -0.09
N GLN A 76 -19.82 7.42 0.44
CA GLN A 76 -19.49 6.11 -0.06
C GLN A 76 -19.98 6.01 -1.50
N GLY A 77 -21.15 6.61 -1.79
CA GLY A 77 -21.70 6.71 -3.14
C GLY A 77 -20.80 7.43 -4.15
N ASP A 78 -20.22 8.58 -3.80
CA ASP A 78 -19.43 9.40 -4.73
C ASP A 78 -18.04 8.83 -4.97
N LEU A 79 -17.41 8.29 -3.92
CA LEU A 79 -16.18 7.52 -4.07
C LEU A 79 -16.41 6.29 -4.96
N LEU A 80 -17.48 5.52 -4.70
CA LEU A 80 -17.84 4.35 -5.53
C LEU A 80 -18.07 4.73 -6.99
N ARG A 81 -18.77 5.84 -7.25
CA ARG A 81 -19.06 6.30 -8.62
C ARG A 81 -17.77 6.71 -9.34
N THR A 82 -16.90 7.44 -8.66
CA THR A 82 -15.61 7.89 -9.22
C THR A 82 -14.69 6.72 -9.50
N LEU A 83 -14.60 5.76 -8.57
CA LEU A 83 -13.84 4.52 -8.78
C LEU A 83 -14.35 3.75 -10.00
N ARG A 84 -15.67 3.63 -10.21
CA ARG A 84 -16.22 2.99 -11.41
C ARG A 84 -15.80 3.71 -12.70
N THR A 85 -15.81 5.04 -12.72
CA THR A 85 -15.35 5.84 -13.87
C THR A 85 -13.87 5.65 -14.15
N ILE A 86 -13.04 5.60 -13.11
CA ILE A 86 -11.60 5.34 -13.24
C ILE A 86 -11.37 3.93 -13.79
N LEU A 87 -12.07 2.94 -13.25
CA LEU A 87 -11.94 1.54 -13.64
C LEU A 87 -12.42 1.23 -15.07
N SER A 88 -13.32 2.05 -15.62
CA SER A 88 -13.77 1.91 -17.01
C SER A 88 -12.82 2.53 -18.04
N HIS A 89 -11.79 3.27 -17.59
CA HIS A 89 -10.82 3.92 -18.47
C HIS A 89 -9.96 2.91 -19.26
N ARG A 90 -9.62 3.26 -20.49
CA ARG A 90 -8.76 2.48 -21.39
C ARG A 90 -7.67 3.40 -21.98
N PRO A 91 -6.38 3.02 -21.94
CA PRO A 91 -5.82 1.78 -21.39
C PRO A 91 -5.98 1.67 -19.87
N ARG A 92 -5.84 0.45 -19.35
CA ARG A 92 -6.10 0.14 -17.94
C ARG A 92 -5.15 0.93 -17.04
N ILE A 93 -5.67 1.43 -15.93
CA ILE A 93 -4.90 2.11 -14.89
C ILE A 93 -4.21 1.07 -14.00
N GLY A 94 -2.90 1.27 -13.77
CA GLY A 94 -2.06 0.41 -12.95
C GLY A 94 -2.24 0.62 -11.44
N GLY A 95 -2.70 1.80 -11.02
CA GLY A 95 -2.99 2.09 -9.61
C GLY A 95 -3.77 3.39 -9.39
N ILE A 96 -4.39 3.50 -8.22
CA ILE A 96 -5.17 4.67 -7.82
C ILE A 96 -4.56 5.26 -6.54
N VAL A 97 -4.45 6.57 -6.48
CA VAL A 97 -4.05 7.32 -5.29
C VAL A 97 -5.24 8.15 -4.83
N ILE A 98 -5.62 8.05 -3.57
CA ILE A 98 -6.75 8.80 -3.00
C ILE A 98 -6.19 9.74 -1.94
N GLU A 99 -6.47 11.03 -2.06
CA GLU A 99 -6.23 12.00 -1.00
C GLU A 99 -7.42 12.03 -0.03
N ALA A 100 -7.18 11.69 1.23
CA ALA A 100 -8.11 11.99 2.31
C ALA A 100 -8.04 13.48 2.64
N SER A 101 -9.19 14.10 2.92
CA SER A 101 -9.20 15.47 3.45
C SER A 101 -8.39 15.57 4.74
N GLY A 102 -7.76 16.72 4.94
CA GLY A 102 -6.99 17.00 6.16
C GLY A 102 -7.78 16.96 7.46
N VAL A 103 -9.11 17.03 7.39
CA VAL A 103 -10.03 16.93 8.54
C VAL A 103 -10.77 15.60 8.61
N ALA A 104 -10.48 14.66 7.70
CA ALA A 104 -11.21 13.40 7.62
C ALA A 104 -10.52 12.27 8.41
N ASP A 105 -11.35 11.40 8.98
CA ASP A 105 -10.92 10.10 9.50
C ASP A 105 -10.73 9.11 8.33
N PRO A 106 -9.51 8.62 8.09
CA PRO A 106 -9.24 7.71 6.97
C PRO A 106 -9.96 6.37 7.10
N ARG A 107 -10.41 5.96 8.29
CA ARG A 107 -11.10 4.68 8.51
C ARG A 107 -12.39 4.58 7.72
N GLY A 108 -13.10 5.69 7.50
CA GLY A 108 -14.31 5.72 6.67
C GLY A 108 -14.03 5.38 5.20
N ILE A 109 -12.93 5.91 4.66
CA ILE A 109 -12.49 5.62 3.27
C ILE A 109 -12.03 4.17 3.17
N VAL A 110 -11.25 3.71 4.15
CA VAL A 110 -10.81 2.31 4.22
C VAL A 110 -12.02 1.37 4.23
N ALA A 111 -13.03 1.63 5.07
CA ALA A 111 -14.26 0.85 5.11
C ALA A 111 -15.00 0.84 3.77
N ALA A 112 -15.09 1.99 3.09
CA ALA A 112 -15.69 2.09 1.76
C ALA A 112 -14.93 1.26 0.71
N LEU A 113 -13.60 1.17 0.77
CA LEU A 113 -12.80 0.33 -0.13
C LEU A 113 -12.99 -1.17 0.09
N PHE A 114 -13.46 -1.58 1.28
CA PHE A 114 -13.83 -2.97 1.58
C PHE A 114 -15.29 -3.31 1.26
N ASP A 115 -16.03 -2.37 0.67
CA ASP A 115 -17.41 -2.60 0.26
C ASP A 115 -17.51 -3.79 -0.73
N PRO A 116 -18.45 -4.74 -0.52
CA PRO A 116 -18.63 -5.89 -1.42
C PRO A 116 -18.80 -5.53 -2.89
N VAL A 117 -19.33 -4.33 -3.20
CA VAL A 117 -19.50 -3.82 -4.56
C VAL A 117 -18.16 -3.55 -5.26
N LEU A 118 -17.11 -3.23 -4.50
CA LEU A 118 -15.76 -3.02 -5.00
C LEU A 118 -14.90 -4.29 -4.96
N LYS A 119 -15.41 -5.38 -4.39
CA LYS A 119 -14.68 -6.64 -4.28
C LYS A 119 -14.28 -7.14 -5.67
N GLY A 120 -12.98 -7.39 -5.85
CA GLY A 120 -12.43 -7.82 -7.14
C GLY A 120 -12.08 -6.66 -8.09
N ALA A 121 -12.62 -5.46 -7.88
CA ALA A 121 -12.37 -4.30 -8.73
C ALA A 121 -11.19 -3.46 -8.24
N VAL A 122 -11.12 -3.19 -6.94
CA VAL A 122 -9.99 -2.53 -6.29
C VAL A 122 -9.53 -3.30 -5.04
N ARG A 123 -8.32 -3.00 -4.59
CA ARG A 123 -7.78 -3.46 -3.31
C ARG A 123 -7.07 -2.30 -2.62
N LEU A 124 -7.30 -2.12 -1.32
CA LEU A 124 -6.50 -1.19 -0.53
C LEU A 124 -5.08 -1.75 -0.39
N ASP A 125 -4.13 -1.12 -1.07
CA ASP A 125 -2.74 -1.53 -1.12
C ASP A 125 -1.96 -0.95 0.05
N SER A 126 -2.02 0.37 0.28
CA SER A 126 -1.32 1.02 1.38
C SER A 126 -2.07 2.25 1.90
N VAL A 127 -1.85 2.57 3.18
CA VAL A 127 -2.24 3.85 3.78
C VAL A 127 -0.97 4.61 4.18
N VAL A 128 -0.80 5.80 3.63
CA VAL A 128 0.36 6.67 3.87
C VAL A 128 -0.08 7.92 4.62
N ALA A 129 0.40 8.11 5.84
CA ALA A 129 0.21 9.36 6.57
C ALA A 129 1.34 10.35 6.29
N VAL A 130 0.99 11.56 5.90
CA VAL A 130 1.93 12.67 5.73
C VAL A 130 1.90 13.52 6.99
N VAL A 131 3.04 13.56 7.68
CA VAL A 131 3.28 14.33 8.89
C VAL A 131 4.23 15.47 8.56
N ASP A 132 3.83 16.68 8.90
CA ASP A 132 4.69 17.85 8.83
C ASP A 132 5.75 17.80 9.93
N ALA A 133 7.02 17.74 9.54
CA ALA A 133 8.12 17.67 10.49
C ALA A 133 8.27 18.97 11.31
N GLN A 134 7.85 20.10 10.77
CA GLN A 134 7.92 21.43 11.39
C GLN A 134 6.73 21.66 12.33
N GLU A 135 5.52 21.36 11.87
CA GLU A 135 4.28 21.64 12.59
C GLU A 135 3.43 20.37 12.77
N HIS A 136 3.54 19.72 13.93
CA HIS A 136 2.73 18.56 14.29
C HIS A 136 2.21 18.69 15.72
N ASP A 137 0.96 18.29 15.93
CA ASP A 137 0.33 18.29 17.25
C ASP A 137 -0.01 16.86 17.65
N ILE A 138 0.84 16.26 18.49
CA ILE A 138 0.57 14.93 19.03
C ILE A 138 -0.70 14.92 19.88
N SER A 139 -1.12 16.05 20.45
CA SER A 139 -2.30 16.13 21.31
C SER A 139 -3.61 16.02 20.51
N ASP A 140 -3.58 16.33 19.21
CA ASP A 140 -4.73 16.25 18.31
C ASP A 140 -5.21 14.80 18.11
N PRO A 141 -6.45 14.47 18.52
CA PRO A 141 -7.05 13.16 18.29
C PRO A 141 -7.15 12.77 16.82
N LEU A 142 -7.35 13.73 15.92
CA LEU A 142 -7.43 13.46 14.49
C LEU A 142 -6.07 13.07 13.94
N TRP A 143 -5.02 13.82 14.28
CA TRP A 143 -3.64 13.49 13.91
C TRP A 143 -3.26 12.07 14.34
N ARG A 144 -3.60 11.68 15.59
CA ARG A 144 -3.39 10.30 16.07
C ARG A 144 -4.18 9.28 15.26
N THR A 145 -5.46 9.54 14.97
CA THR A 145 -6.31 8.64 14.18
C THR A 145 -5.76 8.43 12.77
N GLN A 146 -5.29 9.50 12.13
CA GLN A 146 -4.68 9.46 10.81
C GLN A 146 -3.39 8.63 10.80
N LEU A 147 -2.54 8.83 11.81
CA LEU A 147 -1.34 8.04 11.99
C LEU A 147 -1.66 6.57 12.26
N ASP A 148 -2.59 6.27 13.16
CA ASP A 148 -2.92 4.91 13.57
C ASP A 148 -3.36 4.05 12.37
N ALA A 149 -4.13 4.63 11.45
CA ALA A 149 -4.55 3.98 10.21
C ALA A 149 -3.42 3.73 9.20
N ALA A 150 -2.28 4.42 9.34
CA ALA A 150 -1.20 4.39 8.35
C ALA A 150 -0.27 3.19 8.49
N ASP A 151 0.05 2.59 7.34
CA ASP A 151 1.09 1.58 7.17
C ASP A 151 2.48 2.23 7.09
N PHE A 152 2.55 3.37 6.40
CA PHE A 152 3.77 4.15 6.19
C PHE A 152 3.57 5.60 6.64
N VAL A 153 4.63 6.21 7.14
CA VAL A 153 4.64 7.63 7.48
C VAL A 153 5.64 8.35 6.59
N VAL A 154 5.24 9.47 6.02
CA VAL A 154 6.10 10.39 5.28
C VAL A 154 6.23 11.68 6.07
N LEU A 155 7.47 12.05 6.37
CA LEU A 155 7.81 13.35 6.93
C LEU A 155 7.98 14.35 5.79
N SER A 156 7.11 15.34 5.75
CA SER A 156 7.22 16.50 4.87
C SER A 156 7.94 17.65 5.58
N LYS A 157 8.39 18.66 4.81
CA LYS A 157 9.08 19.85 5.33
C LYS A 157 10.29 19.53 6.22
N ALA A 158 10.92 18.39 5.99
CA ALA A 158 12.08 17.94 6.77
C ALA A 158 13.31 18.84 6.55
N ASP A 159 13.31 19.65 5.49
CA ASP A 159 14.27 20.69 5.18
C ASP A 159 14.05 22.00 5.98
N CYS A 160 12.86 22.18 6.57
CA CYS A 160 12.52 23.34 7.40
C CYS A 160 12.90 23.17 8.87
N VAL A 161 13.45 22.01 9.27
CA VAL A 161 13.76 21.68 10.66
C VAL A 161 15.21 21.23 10.82
N SER A 162 15.75 21.37 12.02
CA SER A 162 17.10 20.87 12.33
C SER A 162 17.13 19.33 12.37
N ASP A 163 18.31 18.72 12.17
CA ASP A 163 18.48 17.27 12.30
C ASP A 163 18.07 16.75 13.69
N LYS A 164 18.27 17.57 14.73
CA LYS A 164 17.86 17.28 16.10
C LYS A 164 16.35 17.18 16.22
N ASP A 165 15.62 18.14 15.64
CA ASP A 165 14.16 18.16 15.69
C ASP A 165 13.58 17.01 14.86
N LEU A 166 14.15 16.76 13.68
CA LEU A 166 13.78 15.63 12.82
C LEU A 166 13.99 14.29 13.53
N LEU A 167 15.09 14.13 14.27
CA LEU A 167 15.32 12.96 15.12
C LEU A 167 14.26 12.86 16.22
N GLY A 168 13.90 13.97 16.86
CA GLY A 168 12.82 14.04 17.85
C GLY A 168 11.48 13.51 17.31
N VAL A 169 11.07 13.96 16.12
CA VAL A 169 9.85 13.47 15.45
C VAL A 169 9.93 11.97 15.15
N ARG A 170 11.09 11.49 14.68
CA ARG A 170 11.29 10.05 14.44
C ARG A 170 11.21 9.23 15.72
N THR A 171 11.78 9.70 16.82
CA THR A 171 11.69 9.04 18.13
C THR A 171 10.24 9.00 18.63
N LEU A 172 9.50 10.09 18.45
CA LEU A 172 8.08 10.17 18.77
C LEU A 172 7.25 9.13 18.00
N LEU A 173 7.42 9.08 16.68
CA LEU A 173 6.76 8.11 15.81
C LEU A 173 7.14 6.68 16.16
N HIS A 174 8.41 6.44 16.49
CA HIS A 174 8.88 5.14 16.95
C HIS A 174 8.22 4.72 18.27
N ALA A 175 8.04 5.64 19.23
CA ALA A 175 7.31 5.37 20.47
C ALA A 175 5.84 5.00 20.21
N MET A 176 5.24 5.57 19.16
CA MET A 176 3.92 5.19 18.63
C MET A 176 3.95 3.92 17.77
N ARG A 177 5.08 3.20 17.76
CA ARG A 177 5.32 1.97 16.99
C ARG A 177 5.21 2.19 15.47
N LYS A 178 5.50 3.38 14.96
CA LYS A 178 5.60 3.68 13.53
C LYS A 178 7.06 3.56 13.12
N THR A 179 7.42 2.40 12.57
CA THR A 179 8.80 2.04 12.20
C THR A 179 9.15 2.42 10.77
N MET A 180 8.15 2.43 9.88
CA MET A 180 8.30 2.73 8.46
C MET A 180 8.12 4.23 8.16
N VAL A 181 9.09 5.04 8.60
CA VAL A 181 9.09 6.51 8.48
C VAL A 181 10.06 6.98 7.41
N PHE A 182 9.55 7.63 6.37
CA PHE A 182 10.26 8.12 5.19
C PHE A 182 10.40 9.63 5.21
N VAL A 183 11.46 10.15 4.58
CA VAL A 183 11.59 11.57 4.23
C VAL A 183 11.64 11.60 2.71
N ILE A 184 10.71 12.32 2.09
CA ILE A 184 10.59 12.42 0.63
C ILE A 184 10.76 13.89 0.28
N ARG A 185 11.89 14.23 -0.36
CA ARG A 185 12.22 15.60 -0.78
C ARG A 185 11.90 15.81 -2.25
N LYS A 186 12.07 14.77 -3.06
CA LYS A 186 11.79 14.77 -4.51
C LYS A 186 11.15 13.45 -4.95
N ALA A 187 10.68 13.40 -6.20
CA ALA A 187 10.02 12.22 -6.77
C ALA A 187 10.89 10.94 -6.71
N ASP A 188 12.20 11.06 -6.95
CA ASP A 188 13.14 9.92 -6.91
C ASP A 188 13.26 9.28 -5.52
N ASP A 189 12.90 9.99 -4.46
CA ASP A 189 13.03 9.48 -3.10
C ASP A 189 11.92 8.47 -2.73
N ILE A 190 10.88 8.36 -3.58
CA ILE A 190 9.70 7.53 -3.33
C ILE A 190 10.04 6.07 -3.59
N PRO A 191 9.96 5.19 -2.57
CA PRO A 191 10.17 3.76 -2.76
C PRO A 191 8.91 3.11 -3.34
N PHE A 192 8.68 3.29 -4.64
CA PHE A 192 7.43 2.88 -5.31
C PHE A 192 7.08 1.41 -5.08
N ASP A 193 8.06 0.50 -5.09
CA ASP A 193 7.78 -0.94 -4.96
C ASP A 193 7.42 -1.35 -3.52
N VAL A 194 7.68 -0.46 -2.56
CA VAL A 194 7.26 -0.59 -1.16
C VAL A 194 5.88 0.03 -0.96
N PHE A 195 5.68 1.23 -1.52
CA PHE A 195 4.45 2.01 -1.44
C PHE A 195 3.29 1.39 -2.24
N PHE A 196 3.61 0.79 -3.38
CA PHE A 196 2.71 0.08 -4.28
C PHE A 196 3.29 -1.31 -4.56
N GLY A 197 2.70 -2.37 -4.00
CA GLY A 197 3.17 -3.72 -4.27
C GLY A 197 2.87 -4.11 -5.70
N ASN A 198 3.90 -4.14 -6.56
CA ASN A 198 3.88 -4.48 -7.99
C ASN A 198 2.48 -4.52 -8.63
N PRO A 199 2.06 -3.47 -9.36
CA PRO A 199 0.81 -3.47 -10.10
C PRO A 199 0.79 -4.53 -11.23
N PRO A 200 -0.42 -4.95 -11.68
CA PRO A 200 -0.67 -6.13 -12.52
C PRO A 200 -0.08 -6.11 -13.94
N ASP A 201 0.67 -5.08 -14.32
CA ASP A 201 1.27 -4.97 -15.65
C ASP A 201 2.51 -5.88 -15.83
N ARG A 202 2.95 -6.52 -14.74
CA ARG A 202 3.80 -7.72 -14.82
C ARG A 202 2.95 -8.96 -14.98
N GLN A 203 2.39 -9.15 -16.17
CA GLN A 203 1.98 -10.47 -16.63
C GLN A 203 3.24 -11.29 -16.96
N ASP A 204 3.91 -11.85 -15.95
CA ASP A 204 4.81 -12.97 -16.20
C ASP A 204 4.00 -14.27 -16.19
N VAL A 205 3.96 -14.89 -17.36
CA VAL A 205 3.20 -16.06 -17.80
C VAL A 205 3.60 -17.36 -17.08
N THR A 206 4.47 -17.31 -16.07
CA THR A 206 5.16 -18.51 -15.53
C THR A 206 4.86 -18.85 -14.07
N GLY A 207 3.98 -18.12 -13.39
CA GLY A 207 3.68 -18.40 -11.99
C GLY A 207 4.88 -18.23 -11.03
N ALA A 208 6.00 -17.67 -11.50
CA ALA A 208 7.04 -17.14 -10.64
C ALA A 208 6.63 -15.73 -10.20
N PHE A 209 6.82 -15.38 -8.93
CA PHE A 209 6.97 -13.97 -8.61
C PHE A 209 8.33 -13.58 -9.19
N PRO A 210 8.42 -12.69 -10.19
CA PRO A 210 9.71 -12.10 -10.48
C PRO A 210 10.22 -11.45 -9.18
N PRO A 211 11.52 -11.60 -8.86
CA PRO A 211 12.09 -10.93 -7.70
C PRO A 211 11.66 -9.46 -7.72
N PRO A 212 11.30 -8.88 -6.56
CA PRO A 212 10.98 -7.47 -6.52
C PRO A 212 12.18 -6.73 -7.12
N LEU A 213 11.96 -5.90 -8.14
CA LEU A 213 12.99 -4.95 -8.55
C LEU A 213 13.07 -3.90 -7.45
N LEU A 214 13.76 -4.24 -6.37
CA LEU A 214 14.22 -3.26 -5.42
C LEU A 214 15.31 -2.47 -6.13
N THR A 215 14.89 -1.38 -6.74
CA THR A 215 15.79 -0.36 -7.28
C THR A 215 16.37 0.52 -6.16
N ASP A 216 15.86 0.34 -4.95
CA ASP A 216 16.16 1.11 -3.75
C ASP A 216 17.01 0.27 -2.80
N ASP A 217 18.28 0.66 -2.64
CA ASP A 217 19.28 0.00 -1.79
C ASP A 217 18.93 0.05 -0.30
N ARG A 218 18.01 0.93 0.12
CA ARG A 218 17.55 1.06 1.51
C ARG A 218 16.74 -0.16 1.99
N PHE A 219 16.47 -1.12 1.11
CA PHE A 219 15.64 -2.28 1.39
C PHE A 219 16.32 -3.58 1.00
N VAL A 220 16.07 -4.59 1.83
CA VAL A 220 16.44 -5.98 1.55
C VAL A 220 15.18 -6.82 1.42
N HIS A 221 15.30 -7.96 0.72
CA HIS A 221 14.19 -8.88 0.55
C HIS A 221 14.57 -10.31 0.96
N LEU A 222 13.55 -11.06 1.36
CA LEU A 222 13.63 -12.48 1.63
C LEU A 222 12.63 -13.21 0.72
N GLU A 223 13.15 -14.10 -0.11
CA GLU A 223 12.33 -15.07 -0.84
C GLU A 223 12.34 -16.42 -0.10
N TRP A 224 11.15 -16.98 0.02
CA TRP A 224 10.95 -18.30 0.61
C TRP A 224 9.88 -19.08 -0.13
N SER A 225 10.16 -20.37 -0.35
CA SER A 225 9.20 -21.29 -0.96
C SER A 225 9.18 -22.63 -0.25
N SER A 226 8.06 -23.33 -0.41
CA SER A 226 7.85 -24.70 0.04
C SER A 226 6.96 -25.41 -0.97
N GLU A 227 7.31 -26.62 -1.37
CA GLU A 227 6.43 -27.44 -2.23
C GLU A 227 5.24 -27.99 -1.43
N ALA A 228 5.41 -28.20 -0.13
CA ALA A 228 4.36 -28.67 0.76
C ALA A 228 3.48 -27.52 1.27
N PRO A 229 2.18 -27.76 1.50
CA PRO A 229 1.32 -26.82 2.20
C PRO A 229 1.77 -26.61 3.64
N VAL A 230 1.58 -25.40 4.16
CA VAL A 230 1.91 -25.02 5.54
C VAL A 230 0.66 -25.01 6.42
N SER A 231 0.82 -25.22 7.73
CA SER A 231 -0.24 -24.95 8.69
C SER A 231 -0.44 -23.44 8.83
N LEU A 232 -1.69 -22.97 8.75
CA LEU A 232 -2.00 -21.54 8.88
C LEU A 232 -1.57 -20.96 10.25
N PRO A 233 -1.89 -21.58 11.40
CA PRO A 233 -1.38 -21.15 12.70
C PRO A 233 0.15 -21.06 12.77
N ALA A 234 0.86 -22.06 12.24
CA ALA A 234 2.33 -22.07 12.24
C ALA A 234 2.88 -20.90 11.40
N PHE A 235 2.31 -20.69 10.21
CA PHE A 235 2.64 -19.57 9.34
C PHE A 235 2.41 -18.21 10.00
N GLN A 236 1.25 -18.03 10.64
CA GLN A 236 0.92 -16.80 11.36
C GLN A 236 1.93 -16.51 12.48
N ASN A 237 2.26 -17.53 13.29
CA ASN A 237 3.24 -17.40 14.37
C ASN A 237 4.63 -17.05 13.84
N ALA A 238 5.07 -17.72 12.77
CA ALA A 238 6.35 -17.44 12.13
C ALA A 238 6.41 -15.99 11.63
N VAL A 239 5.44 -15.55 10.83
CA VAL A 239 5.40 -14.18 10.29
C VAL A 239 5.32 -13.14 11.40
N GLN A 240 4.52 -13.38 12.45
CA GLN A 240 4.38 -12.45 13.56
C GLN A 240 5.71 -12.18 14.30
N SER A 241 6.63 -13.15 14.32
CA SER A 241 7.94 -12.99 14.97
C SER A 241 8.84 -11.95 14.31
N PHE A 242 8.69 -11.70 13.01
CA PHE A 242 9.50 -10.73 12.25
C PHE A 242 8.67 -9.63 11.57
N ALA A 243 7.34 -9.64 11.67
CA ALA A 243 6.44 -8.70 11.00
C ALA A 243 6.74 -7.22 11.30
N ALA A 244 7.23 -6.90 12.51
CA ALA A 244 7.56 -5.52 12.89
C ALA A 244 8.73 -4.91 12.09
N GLN A 245 9.56 -5.77 11.47
CA GLN A 245 10.71 -5.40 10.66
C GLN A 245 10.34 -5.25 9.16
N LEU A 246 9.14 -5.72 8.78
CA LEU A 246 8.70 -5.74 7.40
C LEU A 246 8.10 -4.40 6.99
N ALA A 247 8.47 -3.98 5.79
CA ALA A 247 7.74 -2.96 5.05
C ALA A 247 6.55 -3.59 4.32
N ARG A 248 6.80 -4.75 3.69
CA ARG A 248 5.85 -5.42 2.83
C ARG A 248 6.07 -6.93 2.81
N GLY A 249 5.02 -7.68 2.55
CA GLY A 249 5.07 -9.10 2.22
C GLY A 249 4.02 -9.44 1.18
N LYS A 250 4.30 -10.36 0.28
CA LYS A 250 3.31 -10.91 -0.65
C LYS A 250 3.64 -12.35 -0.95
N GLY A 251 2.64 -13.12 -1.34
CA GLY A 251 2.89 -14.47 -1.80
C GLY A 251 1.65 -15.28 -2.05
N PHE A 252 1.84 -16.51 -2.50
CA PHE A 252 0.81 -17.51 -2.57
C PHE A 252 1.03 -18.56 -1.49
N LEU A 253 -0.07 -18.97 -0.84
CA LEU A 253 -0.07 -19.99 0.19
C LEU A 253 -0.98 -21.14 -0.21
N SER A 254 -0.47 -22.35 -0.10
CA SER A 254 -1.27 -23.56 0.06
C SER A 254 -1.32 -23.89 1.55
N ILE A 255 -2.53 -24.04 2.09
CA ILE A 255 -2.77 -24.18 3.52
C ILE A 255 -3.28 -25.60 3.79
N ARG A 256 -2.71 -26.31 4.77
CA ARG A 256 -3.09 -27.71 5.08
C ARG A 256 -4.54 -27.84 5.50
N GLU A 257 -5.02 -26.87 6.25
CA GLU A 257 -6.39 -26.80 6.76
C GLU A 257 -7.44 -26.58 5.65
N ARG A 258 -7.01 -26.14 4.46
CA ARG A 258 -7.86 -25.93 3.28
C ARG A 258 -7.23 -26.54 2.02
N PRO A 259 -7.22 -27.88 1.93
CA PRO A 259 -6.57 -28.57 0.82
C PRO A 259 -7.26 -28.23 -0.52
N GLY A 260 -6.45 -28.04 -1.57
CA GLY A 260 -6.94 -27.69 -2.91
C GLY A 260 -7.26 -26.19 -3.10
N GLU A 261 -7.37 -25.41 -2.02
CA GLU A 261 -7.48 -23.96 -2.10
C GLU A 261 -6.09 -23.30 -2.13
N ARG A 262 -6.00 -22.17 -2.84
CA ARG A 262 -4.82 -21.31 -2.85
C ARG A 262 -5.20 -19.93 -2.35
N PHE A 263 -4.33 -19.34 -1.55
CA PHE A 263 -4.52 -18.01 -0.99
C PHE A 263 -3.45 -17.07 -1.49
N LEU A 264 -3.84 -15.84 -1.79
CA LEU A 264 -2.93 -14.71 -1.92
C LEU A 264 -2.76 -14.07 -0.54
N PHE A 265 -1.52 -14.08 -0.06
CA PHE A 265 -1.09 -13.39 1.14
C PHE A 265 -0.56 -12.01 0.78
N GLN A 266 -0.97 -11.00 1.55
CA GLN A 266 -0.44 -9.65 1.45
C GLN A 266 -0.20 -9.09 2.85
N LEU A 267 0.94 -8.46 3.05
CA LEU A 267 1.31 -7.74 4.26
C LEU A 267 1.84 -6.37 3.85
N VAL A 268 1.35 -5.31 4.50
CA VAL A 268 1.83 -3.93 4.30
C VAL A 268 1.88 -3.26 5.67
N GLY A 269 3.06 -2.82 6.08
CA GLY A 269 3.30 -2.39 7.46
C GLY A 269 2.83 -3.45 8.46
N LYS A 270 1.77 -3.15 9.21
CA LYS A 270 1.19 -4.06 10.22
C LYS A 270 -0.07 -4.80 9.76
N ARG A 271 -0.62 -4.46 8.59
CA ARG A 271 -1.83 -5.07 8.08
C ARG A 271 -1.46 -6.29 7.25
N ALA A 272 -2.05 -7.44 7.60
CA ALA A 272 -1.94 -8.66 6.83
C ALA A 272 -3.33 -9.12 6.37
N SER A 273 -3.42 -9.67 5.16
CA SER A 273 -4.65 -10.22 4.61
C SER A 273 -4.39 -11.50 3.82
N LEU A 274 -5.42 -12.34 3.79
CA LEU A 274 -5.49 -13.57 3.01
C LEU A 274 -6.75 -13.50 2.15
N SER A 275 -6.58 -13.55 0.83
CA SER A 275 -7.69 -13.62 -0.11
C SER A 275 -7.59 -14.88 -0.96
N PRO A 276 -8.67 -15.37 -1.59
CA PRO A 276 -8.57 -16.42 -2.59
C PRO A 276 -7.57 -16.03 -3.68
N GLY A 277 -6.64 -16.93 -4.00
CA GLY A 277 -5.67 -16.80 -5.08
C GLY A 277 -6.15 -17.51 -6.35
N PRO A 278 -5.44 -17.34 -7.48
CA PRO A 278 -5.74 -18.05 -8.72
C PRO A 278 -5.65 -19.57 -8.48
N SER A 279 -6.63 -20.30 -9.02
CA SER A 279 -6.65 -21.76 -8.99
C SER A 279 -5.40 -22.30 -9.70
N PRO A 280 -4.74 -23.36 -9.19
CA PRO A 280 -3.64 -24.00 -9.89
C PRO A 280 -4.15 -24.57 -11.23
N SER A 281 -3.94 -23.83 -12.33
CA SER A 281 -4.25 -24.33 -13.67
C SER A 281 -3.30 -25.48 -14.01
N THR A 282 -3.85 -26.55 -14.57
CA THR A 282 -3.17 -27.84 -14.77
C THR A 282 -2.13 -27.89 -15.90
N ARG A 283 -1.66 -26.75 -16.43
CA ARG A 283 -0.59 -26.75 -17.46
C ARG A 283 0.48 -25.67 -17.34
N ASP A 284 0.20 -24.48 -16.77
CA ASP A 284 1.17 -23.37 -16.69
C ASP A 284 1.11 -22.58 -15.35
N GLY A 285 0.38 -23.08 -14.36
CA GLY A 285 0.28 -22.42 -13.05
C GLY A 285 1.52 -22.62 -12.18
N PRO A 286 1.82 -21.73 -11.21
CA PRO A 286 2.83 -22.02 -10.21
C PRO A 286 2.48 -23.35 -9.53
N GLY A 287 3.45 -24.26 -9.44
CA GLY A 287 3.27 -25.57 -8.81
C GLY A 287 2.61 -25.51 -7.41
N PRO A 288 2.10 -26.66 -6.92
CA PRO A 288 1.52 -26.75 -5.58
C PRO A 288 2.53 -26.28 -4.54
N GLY A 289 2.05 -25.54 -3.53
CA GLY A 289 2.89 -25.06 -2.44
C GLY A 289 2.86 -23.54 -2.20
N VAL A 290 3.83 -23.10 -1.42
CA VAL A 290 3.99 -21.75 -0.92
C VAL A 290 5.11 -21.02 -1.68
N LYS A 291 4.87 -19.76 -2.03
CA LYS A 291 5.88 -18.82 -2.52
C LYS A 291 5.66 -17.48 -1.86
N LEU A 292 6.67 -16.95 -1.18
CA LEU A 292 6.60 -15.71 -0.41
C LEU A 292 7.79 -14.82 -0.76
N VAL A 293 7.52 -13.52 -0.78
CA VAL A 293 8.51 -12.46 -0.86
C VAL A 293 8.20 -11.47 0.25
N PHE A 294 9.19 -11.21 1.10
CA PHE A 294 9.14 -10.20 2.14
C PHE A 294 10.14 -9.09 1.83
N ILE A 295 9.79 -7.85 2.11
CA ILE A 295 10.62 -6.66 1.94
C ILE A 295 10.67 -5.94 3.28
N GLY A 296 11.87 -5.60 3.72
CA GLY A 296 12.11 -4.84 4.94
C GLY A 296 13.30 -3.90 4.76
N ARG A 297 13.50 -2.99 5.73
CA ARG A 297 14.60 -2.02 5.66
C ARG A 297 15.94 -2.70 5.90
N GLU A 298 16.95 -2.30 5.12
CA GLU A 298 18.32 -2.72 5.38
C GLU A 298 18.75 -2.32 6.80
N GLY A 299 19.45 -3.22 7.49
CA GLY A 299 19.86 -3.04 8.90
C GLY A 299 18.74 -3.18 9.94
N GLN A 300 17.49 -3.34 9.54
CA GLN A 300 16.35 -3.60 10.44
C GLN A 300 15.69 -4.96 10.21
N PHE A 301 15.68 -5.45 8.97
CA PHE A 301 15.11 -6.73 8.62
C PHE A 301 16.17 -7.84 8.67
N ASP A 302 16.09 -8.66 9.71
CA ASP A 302 16.90 -9.86 9.88
C ASP A 302 16.36 -10.99 9.00
N THR A 303 16.92 -11.10 7.79
CA THR A 303 16.52 -12.11 6.81
C THR A 303 16.87 -13.53 7.24
N GLU A 304 17.89 -13.72 8.09
CA GLU A 304 18.30 -15.04 8.57
C GLU A 304 17.32 -15.55 9.63
N GLN A 305 16.98 -14.70 10.61
CA GLN A 305 15.94 -14.99 11.60
C GLN A 305 14.61 -15.32 10.91
N ALA A 306 14.18 -14.49 9.96
CA ALA A 306 12.93 -14.68 9.25
C ALA A 306 12.94 -15.97 8.41
N ARG A 307 14.05 -16.27 7.72
CA ARG A 307 14.22 -17.54 7.00
C ARG A 307 14.13 -18.72 7.97
N SER A 308 14.83 -18.69 9.09
CA SER A 308 14.79 -19.77 10.09
C SER A 308 13.39 -19.99 10.65
N ALA A 309 12.62 -18.92 10.90
CA ALA A 309 11.25 -19.02 11.34
C ALA A 309 10.36 -19.71 10.29
N LEU A 310 10.51 -19.36 9.00
CA LEU A 310 9.77 -19.99 7.90
C LEU A 310 10.22 -21.43 7.61
N GLU A 311 11.50 -21.76 7.79
CA GLU A 311 11.99 -23.13 7.67
C GLU A 311 11.40 -24.04 8.74
N SER A 312 11.20 -23.53 9.97
CA SER A 312 10.63 -24.34 11.06
C SER A 312 9.20 -24.81 10.80
N ILE A 313 8.44 -24.08 9.98
CA ILE A 313 7.04 -24.41 9.65
C ILE A 313 6.91 -25.29 8.40
N ARG A 314 8.01 -25.58 7.68
CA ARG A 314 7.98 -26.42 6.47
C ARG A 314 7.45 -27.82 6.78
N PHE A 315 7.75 -28.34 7.97
CA PHE A 315 7.40 -29.70 8.40
C PHE A 315 6.44 -29.76 9.61
N ALA A 316 6.19 -28.63 10.28
CA ALA A 316 5.30 -28.54 11.44
C ALA A 316 3.83 -28.57 11.04
#